data_AF-A0A6S4IR60-F1
#
_entry.id   AF-A0A6S4IR60-F1
#
_cell.length_a   1.000
_cell.length_b   1.000
_cell.length_c   1.000
_cell.angle_alpha   90.00
_cell.angle_beta   90.00
_cell.angle_gamma   90.00
#
_symmetry.space_group_name_H-M   'P 1'
#
loop_
_entity.id
_entity.type
_entity.pdbx_description
1 polymer ?
#
loop_
_entity_poly.entity_id
_entity_poly.type
_entity_poly.pdbx_seq_one_letter_code
_entity_poly.pdbx_strand_id
1 'polypeptide(L)'
;MGYSSLSYLCESRPDRFLCLNCKTLVVCVRGQAFVRHCIEDHYCTDKSEFGGGVCYPNEPVECTCETPYKFRVDHYDPQRFFACSDVGSKPESYKCPDGMVFDENITQCRNEAGLPPCTKPGTFVNPENCSEYYSCIALRHGWLQKFFMCNGNTFFNERKHICEDPCIYKFMCDSEGRFPDPVNKQRYFECYLESGQLKEMRYQCPQGYTWYNVSTGVGKCVEDYGISRDDHNFDHCSLPQDWCPSNGIGPTVRGIPRTFRPEYEGDNIQTASASQDLNVIWVGSKSKN
;
A
#
# COMPACT_ATOMS: atom_id res chain seq x y z
N MET A 1 17.50 19.42 -22.04
CA MET A 1 18.48 18.96 -21.05
C MET A 1 17.78 18.94 -19.71
N GLY A 2 17.31 17.76 -19.29
CA GLY A 2 16.58 17.61 -18.02
C GLY A 2 17.57 17.46 -16.88
N TYR A 3 17.30 18.13 -15.75
CA TYR A 3 18.05 17.95 -14.52
C TYR A 3 17.98 16.47 -14.09
N SER A 4 19.13 15.86 -13.79
CA SER A 4 19.16 14.52 -13.20
C SER A 4 18.54 14.58 -11.81
N SER A 5 17.64 13.62 -11.48
CA SER A 5 17.03 13.47 -10.16
C SER A 5 18.04 13.24 -9.04
N LEU A 6 19.31 12.95 -9.38
CA LEU A 6 20.42 12.74 -8.45
C LEU A 6 21.20 14.00 -8.11
N SER A 7 20.80 15.18 -8.61
CA SER A 7 21.53 16.43 -8.37
C SER A 7 21.60 16.81 -6.88
N TYR A 8 20.67 16.32 -6.05
CA TYR A 8 20.72 16.49 -4.59
C TYR A 8 22.02 15.93 -3.97
N LEU A 9 22.63 14.90 -4.58
CA LEU A 9 23.92 14.34 -4.13
C LEU A 9 25.09 15.33 -4.30
N CYS A 10 24.92 16.34 -5.16
CA CYS A 10 25.93 17.34 -5.50
C CYS A 10 25.75 18.67 -4.76
N GLU A 11 24.67 18.86 -3.99
CA GLU A 11 24.38 20.15 -3.33
C GLU A 11 25.45 20.56 -2.31
N SER A 12 25.91 19.59 -1.51
CA SER A 12 26.93 19.84 -0.47
C SER A 12 28.34 20.04 -1.04
N ARG A 13 28.63 19.44 -2.19
CA ARG A 13 29.93 19.46 -2.86
C ARG A 13 29.70 19.49 -4.37
N PRO A 14 29.74 20.68 -5.00
CA PRO A 14 29.30 20.88 -6.37
C PRO A 14 30.19 20.19 -7.41
N ASP A 15 31.45 19.92 -7.07
CA ASP A 15 32.39 19.20 -7.92
C ASP A 15 32.98 18.01 -7.14
N ARG A 16 32.58 16.79 -7.51
CA ARG A 16 33.04 15.53 -6.87
C ARG A 16 32.69 14.31 -7.73
N PHE A 17 33.34 13.20 -7.44
CA PHE A 17 33.02 11.88 -7.98
C PHE A 17 32.51 10.99 -6.86
N LEU A 18 31.42 10.26 -7.07
CA LEU A 18 30.84 9.38 -6.06
C LEU A 18 30.29 8.11 -6.69
N CYS A 19 30.45 6.98 -6.01
CA CYS A 19 29.78 5.75 -6.40
C CYS A 19 28.37 5.74 -5.84
N LEU A 20 27.38 5.68 -6.73
CA LEU A 20 25.99 5.47 -6.36
C LEU A 20 25.73 4.00 -6.03
N ASN A 21 26.35 3.11 -6.80
CA ASN A 21 26.45 1.68 -6.55
C ASN A 21 27.72 1.16 -7.23
N CYS A 22 28.03 -0.11 -7.04
CA CYS A 22 29.22 -0.77 -7.57
C CYS A 22 29.38 -0.72 -9.11
N LYS A 23 28.37 -0.29 -9.87
CA LYS A 23 28.46 -0.14 -11.34
C LYS A 23 28.14 1.28 -11.81
N THR A 24 27.79 2.19 -10.92
CA THR A 24 27.28 3.51 -11.27
C THR A 24 28.09 4.59 -10.59
N LEU A 25 28.86 5.31 -11.41
CA LEU A 25 29.60 6.50 -11.03
C LEU A 25 28.74 7.72 -11.28
N VAL A 26 28.60 8.59 -10.28
CA VAL A 26 27.99 9.91 -10.41
C VAL A 26 29.10 10.95 -10.37
N VAL A 27 29.12 11.79 -11.41
CA VAL A 27 30.03 12.90 -11.58
C VAL A 27 29.27 14.19 -11.32
N CYS A 28 29.60 14.89 -10.25
CA CYS A 28 29.06 16.21 -9.96
C CYS A 28 29.92 17.27 -10.65
N VAL A 29 29.31 18.14 -11.45
CA VAL A 29 29.96 19.32 -12.04
C VAL A 29 29.07 20.53 -11.78
N ARG A 30 29.59 21.52 -11.03
CA ARG A 30 28.86 22.74 -10.64
C ARG A 30 27.48 22.46 -10.03
N GLY A 31 27.37 21.41 -9.21
CA GLY A 31 26.14 21.02 -8.53
C GLY A 31 25.17 20.18 -9.39
N GLN A 32 25.51 19.88 -10.65
CA GLN A 32 24.71 19.00 -11.51
C GLN A 32 25.29 17.59 -11.54
N ALA A 33 24.42 16.58 -11.36
CA ALA A 33 24.80 15.17 -11.40
C ALA A 33 24.77 14.61 -12.82
N PHE A 34 25.88 14.01 -13.25
CA PHE A 34 26.01 13.23 -14.48
C PHE A 34 26.27 11.77 -14.14
N VAL A 35 25.40 10.87 -14.60
CA VAL A 35 25.51 9.44 -14.30
C VAL A 35 26.32 8.74 -15.38
N ARG A 36 27.26 7.88 -14.98
CA ARG A 36 28.05 7.01 -15.85
C ARG A 36 28.03 5.58 -15.34
N HIS A 37 27.80 4.64 -16.25
CA HIS A 37 27.94 3.21 -15.95
C HIS A 37 29.37 2.76 -16.20
N CYS A 38 29.92 1.98 -15.27
CA CYS A 38 31.20 1.32 -15.47
C CYS A 38 31.05 0.23 -16.52
N ILE A 39 32.02 0.12 -17.43
CA ILE A 39 32.02 -0.91 -18.46
C ILE A 39 32.15 -2.33 -17.87
N GLU A 40 32.09 -3.33 -18.73
CA GLU A 40 32.31 -4.73 -18.34
C GLU A 40 33.65 -4.88 -17.58
N ASP A 41 33.63 -5.73 -16.54
CA ASP A 41 34.74 -5.94 -15.59
C ASP A 41 35.26 -4.71 -14.84
N HIS A 42 34.62 -3.54 -14.96
CA HIS A 42 34.93 -2.36 -14.15
C HIS A 42 33.83 -2.12 -13.12
N TYR A 43 34.22 -1.68 -11.93
CA TYR A 43 33.29 -1.41 -10.85
C TYR A 43 33.60 -0.07 -10.21
N CYS A 44 32.57 0.63 -9.76
CA CYS A 44 32.75 1.89 -9.08
C CYS A 44 33.28 1.62 -7.68
N THR A 45 34.44 2.19 -7.38
CA THR A 45 35.10 2.13 -6.08
C THR A 45 35.53 3.53 -5.67
N ASP A 46 35.52 3.83 -4.37
CA ASP A 46 35.99 5.12 -3.86
C ASP A 46 37.51 5.06 -3.67
N LYS A 47 38.24 5.90 -4.42
CA LYS A 47 39.70 6.03 -4.35
C LYS A 47 40.07 7.50 -4.26
N SER A 48 40.59 7.88 -3.09
CA SER A 48 40.97 9.26 -2.78
C SER A 48 41.99 9.86 -3.77
N GLU A 49 42.82 9.02 -4.39
CA GLU A 49 43.81 9.39 -5.41
C GLU A 49 43.16 9.98 -6.66
N PHE A 50 41.91 9.59 -6.94
CA PHE A 50 41.10 10.09 -8.05
C PHE A 50 40.08 11.15 -7.60
N GLY A 51 40.11 11.57 -6.35
CA GLY A 51 39.17 12.54 -5.79
C GLY A 51 37.78 11.97 -5.48
N GLY A 52 37.65 10.64 -5.34
CA GLY A 52 36.42 9.94 -4.94
C GLY A 52 36.13 8.72 -5.81
N GLY A 53 34.87 8.59 -6.25
CA GLY A 53 34.42 7.45 -7.06
C GLY A 53 35.13 7.33 -8.41
N VAL A 54 35.55 6.12 -8.77
CA VAL A 54 36.16 5.81 -10.07
C VAL A 54 35.75 4.41 -10.53
N CYS A 55 35.52 4.24 -11.83
CA CYS A 55 35.34 2.91 -12.42
C CYS A 55 36.70 2.22 -12.56
N TYR A 56 36.98 1.25 -11.70
CA TYR A 56 38.27 0.56 -11.63
C TYR A 56 38.13 -0.91 -12.07
N PRO A 57 39.11 -1.47 -12.81
CA PRO A 57 39.05 -2.86 -13.26
C PRO A 57 39.07 -3.84 -12.09
N ASN A 58 38.13 -4.80 -12.09
CA ASN A 58 38.00 -5.90 -11.15
C ASN A 58 37.99 -5.50 -9.66
N GLU A 59 37.64 -4.25 -9.35
CA GLU A 59 37.61 -3.75 -7.98
C GLU A 59 36.37 -2.87 -7.72
N PRO A 60 35.44 -3.28 -6.83
CA PRO A 60 35.47 -4.52 -6.04
C PRO A 60 35.41 -5.80 -6.89
N VAL A 61 35.90 -6.90 -6.32
CA VAL A 61 35.90 -8.24 -6.97
C VAL A 61 34.48 -8.67 -7.33
N GLU A 62 33.52 -8.35 -6.45
CA GLU A 62 32.10 -8.56 -6.70
C GLU A 62 31.27 -7.44 -6.09
N CYS A 63 30.18 -7.08 -6.78
CA CYS A 63 29.13 -6.24 -6.22
C CYS A 63 28.39 -6.98 -5.11
N THR A 64 28.56 -6.54 -3.86
CA THR A 64 27.89 -7.13 -2.72
C THR A 64 26.99 -6.12 -2.01
N CYS A 65 26.03 -6.65 -1.27
CA CYS A 65 25.10 -5.87 -0.48
C CYS A 65 25.79 -5.24 0.73
N GLU A 66 25.67 -3.93 0.89
CA GLU A 66 26.20 -3.21 2.06
C GLU A 66 25.26 -3.30 3.27
N THR A 67 23.96 -3.45 3.02
CA THR A 67 22.90 -3.48 4.03
C THR A 67 21.97 -4.67 3.81
N PRO A 68 21.56 -5.36 4.87
CA PRO A 68 20.67 -6.52 4.77
C PRO A 68 19.21 -6.06 4.61
N TYR A 69 18.34 -6.95 4.14
CA TYR A 69 16.90 -6.77 3.94
C TYR A 69 16.49 -5.51 3.17
N LYS A 70 17.32 -5.10 2.20
CA LYS A 70 17.12 -3.88 1.43
C LYS A 70 16.70 -4.19 0.00
N PHE A 71 15.67 -3.47 -0.45
CA PHE A 71 15.23 -3.47 -1.84
C PHE A 71 15.67 -2.18 -2.52
N ARG A 72 16.06 -2.29 -3.79
CA ARG A 72 16.48 -1.17 -4.63
C ARG A 72 15.95 -1.34 -6.04
N VAL A 73 15.24 -0.33 -6.54
CA VAL A 73 14.80 -0.29 -7.94
C VAL A 73 16.01 -0.20 -8.85
N ASP A 74 15.98 -0.92 -9.96
CA ASP A 74 16.98 -0.75 -11.00
C ASP A 74 16.84 0.63 -11.63
N HIS A 75 17.95 1.38 -11.67
CA HIS A 75 17.95 2.77 -12.15
C HIS A 75 17.53 2.91 -13.62
N TYR A 76 17.75 1.90 -14.44
CA TYR A 76 17.49 1.91 -15.88
C TYR A 76 16.18 1.20 -16.24
N ASP A 77 15.70 0.31 -15.39
CA ASP A 77 14.47 -0.44 -15.60
C ASP A 77 13.61 -0.40 -14.32
N PRO A 78 12.63 0.52 -14.21
CA PRO A 78 11.80 0.64 -13.02
C PRO A 78 10.89 -0.58 -12.76
N GLN A 79 10.80 -1.50 -13.73
CA GLN A 79 10.14 -2.80 -13.56
C GLN A 79 11.04 -3.83 -12.85
N ARG A 80 12.35 -3.58 -12.78
CA ARG A 80 13.32 -4.45 -12.09
C ARG A 80 13.73 -3.87 -10.75
N PHE A 81 14.06 -4.76 -9.84
CA PHE A 81 14.60 -4.40 -8.54
C PHE A 81 15.55 -5.47 -8.04
N PHE A 82 16.43 -5.10 -7.11
CA PHE A 82 17.36 -5.98 -6.45
C PHE A 82 16.97 -6.15 -4.98
N ALA A 83 17.10 -7.36 -4.47
CA ALA A 83 16.95 -7.67 -3.06
C ALA A 83 18.29 -8.10 -2.45
N CYS A 84 18.58 -7.56 -1.27
CA CYS A 84 19.72 -7.92 -0.46
C CYS A 84 19.24 -8.66 0.78
N SER A 85 19.60 -9.94 0.91
CA SER A 85 19.25 -10.74 2.10
C SER A 85 20.17 -10.37 3.27
N ASP A 86 21.49 -10.44 3.05
CA ASP A 86 22.52 -10.24 4.06
C ASP A 86 23.64 -9.29 3.61
N VAL A 87 24.41 -8.75 4.55
CA VAL A 87 25.63 -7.98 4.25
C VAL A 87 26.67 -8.89 3.59
N GLY A 88 27.27 -8.44 2.49
CA GLY A 88 28.24 -9.21 1.70
C GLY A 88 27.60 -10.21 0.74
N SER A 89 26.28 -10.41 0.78
CA SER A 89 25.58 -11.28 -0.18
C SER A 89 25.55 -10.65 -1.58
N LYS A 90 25.37 -11.49 -2.60
CA LYS A 90 25.13 -11.02 -3.98
C LYS A 90 23.69 -10.51 -4.09
N PRO A 91 23.44 -9.31 -4.65
CA PRO A 91 22.08 -8.83 -4.88
C PRO A 91 21.33 -9.78 -5.82
N GLU A 92 20.14 -10.20 -5.41
CA GLU A 92 19.25 -11.01 -6.23
C GLU A 92 18.36 -10.11 -7.09
N SER A 93 18.31 -10.35 -8.40
CA SER A 93 17.52 -9.54 -9.31
C SER A 93 16.11 -10.10 -9.51
N TYR A 94 15.12 -9.23 -9.44
CA TYR A 94 13.71 -9.54 -9.63
C TYR A 94 13.09 -8.62 -10.69
N LYS A 95 11.97 -9.07 -11.26
CA LYS A 95 11.20 -8.32 -12.26
C LYS A 95 9.73 -8.33 -11.88
N CYS A 96 9.13 -7.15 -11.75
CA CYS A 96 7.68 -6.99 -11.60
C CYS A 96 6.93 -7.51 -12.84
N PRO A 97 5.65 -7.88 -12.69
CA PRO A 97 4.80 -8.22 -13.84
C PRO A 97 4.77 -7.12 -14.91
N ASP A 98 4.40 -7.46 -16.15
CA ASP A 98 4.34 -6.49 -17.26
C ASP A 98 3.42 -5.30 -16.95
N GLY A 99 3.87 -4.07 -17.22
CA GLY A 99 3.09 -2.86 -16.91
C GLY A 99 3.10 -2.45 -15.43
N MET A 100 3.97 -3.05 -14.61
CA MET A 100 4.15 -2.67 -13.21
C MET A 100 5.59 -2.24 -12.92
N VAL A 101 5.74 -1.31 -11.99
CA VAL A 101 7.02 -0.80 -11.47
C VAL A 101 7.15 -1.12 -9.99
N PHE A 102 8.37 -1.24 -9.48
CA PHE A 102 8.59 -1.51 -8.06
C PHE A 102 8.62 -0.21 -7.24
N ASP A 103 7.87 -0.15 -6.14
CA ASP A 103 7.89 0.97 -5.19
C ASP A 103 8.70 0.57 -3.94
N GLU A 104 9.82 1.27 -3.70
CA GLU A 104 10.72 1.00 -2.57
C GLU A 104 10.11 1.29 -1.20
N ASN A 105 9.14 2.22 -1.11
CA ASN A 105 8.61 2.67 0.19
C ASN A 105 7.71 1.61 0.83
N ILE A 106 6.94 0.94 -0.01
CA ILE A 106 5.96 -0.09 0.38
C ILE A 106 6.43 -1.51 0.03
N THR A 107 7.60 -1.62 -0.61
CA THR A 107 8.22 -2.86 -1.09
C THR A 107 7.31 -3.74 -1.93
N GLN A 108 6.55 -3.13 -2.85
CA GLN A 108 5.58 -3.82 -3.72
C GLN A 108 5.62 -3.32 -5.16
N CYS A 109 5.27 -4.20 -6.10
CA CYS A 109 5.00 -3.80 -7.48
C CYS A 109 3.66 -3.07 -7.57
N ARG A 110 3.61 -1.98 -8.34
CA ARG A 110 2.39 -1.21 -8.62
C ARG A 110 2.28 -0.85 -10.09
N ASN A 111 1.07 -0.70 -10.59
CA ASN A 111 0.84 -0.14 -11.93
C ASN A 111 0.86 1.41 -11.91
N GLU A 112 0.63 2.06 -13.05
CA GLU A 112 0.56 3.52 -13.16
C GLU A 112 -0.50 4.18 -12.27
N ALA A 113 -1.56 3.44 -11.93
CA ALA A 113 -2.64 3.88 -11.04
C ALA A 113 -2.36 3.56 -9.55
N GLY A 114 -1.17 3.04 -9.21
CA GLY A 114 -0.82 2.68 -7.84
C GLY A 114 -1.44 1.37 -7.33
N LEU A 115 -2.05 0.56 -8.21
CA LEU A 115 -2.71 -0.69 -7.82
C LEU A 115 -1.72 -1.86 -7.74
N PRO A 116 -1.92 -2.80 -6.81
CA PRO A 116 -1.07 -3.97 -6.65
C PRO A 116 -1.26 -5.02 -7.78
N PRO A 117 -0.34 -5.99 -7.92
CA PRO A 117 -0.45 -7.07 -8.89
C PRO A 117 -1.64 -7.99 -8.62
N CYS A 118 -2.26 -8.44 -9.71
CA CYS A 118 -3.24 -9.51 -9.68
C CYS A 118 -2.55 -10.86 -9.41
N THR A 119 -2.93 -11.52 -8.32
CA THR A 119 -2.44 -12.86 -7.94
C THR A 119 -3.53 -13.93 -8.05
N LYS A 120 -4.79 -13.53 -7.95
CA LYS A 120 -5.98 -14.39 -8.02
C LYS A 120 -7.14 -13.64 -8.70
N PRO A 121 -8.08 -14.36 -9.35
CA PRO A 121 -9.25 -13.72 -9.94
C PRO A 121 -10.19 -13.20 -8.85
N GLY A 122 -10.83 -12.07 -9.10
CA GLY A 122 -11.78 -11.47 -8.15
C GLY A 122 -11.88 -9.96 -8.27
N THR A 123 -12.64 -9.35 -7.35
CA THR A 123 -12.75 -7.90 -7.20
C THR A 123 -12.24 -7.54 -5.82
N PHE A 124 -11.31 -6.60 -5.76
CA PHE A 124 -10.55 -6.25 -4.58
C PHE A 124 -10.63 -4.74 -4.35
N VAL A 125 -10.66 -4.33 -3.09
CA VAL A 125 -10.58 -2.91 -2.74
C VAL A 125 -9.17 -2.38 -2.98
N ASN A 126 -9.01 -1.11 -3.33
CA ASN A 126 -7.70 -0.46 -3.33
C ASN A 126 -7.23 -0.26 -1.87
N PRO A 127 -6.08 -0.82 -1.45
CA PRO A 127 -5.59 -0.68 -0.07
C PRO A 127 -5.37 0.76 0.41
N GLU A 128 -5.05 1.67 -0.52
CA GLU A 128 -4.79 3.06 -0.19
C GLU A 128 -6.06 3.93 -0.19
N ASN A 129 -7.12 3.47 -0.85
CA ASN A 129 -8.35 4.25 -1.00
C ASN A 129 -9.59 3.35 -1.07
N CYS A 130 -10.38 3.31 -0.01
CA CYS A 130 -11.61 2.52 0.04
C CYS A 130 -12.68 2.94 -0.97
N SER A 131 -12.60 4.14 -1.57
CA SER A 131 -13.53 4.59 -2.63
C SER A 131 -13.17 4.02 -3.99
N GLU A 132 -12.05 3.33 -4.09
CA GLU A 132 -11.53 2.73 -5.31
C GLU A 132 -11.45 1.22 -5.15
N TYR A 133 -11.67 0.51 -6.25
CA TYR A 133 -11.56 -0.94 -6.28
C TYR A 133 -11.14 -1.40 -7.67
N TYR A 134 -10.66 -2.63 -7.77
CA TYR A 134 -10.17 -3.18 -9.03
C TYR A 134 -10.58 -4.64 -9.18
N SER A 135 -10.81 -5.05 -10.42
CA SER A 135 -11.07 -6.45 -10.76
C SER A 135 -9.86 -7.06 -11.45
N CYS A 136 -9.52 -8.29 -11.07
CA CYS A 136 -8.52 -9.12 -11.73
C CYS A 136 -9.21 -10.25 -12.48
N ILE A 137 -9.00 -10.30 -13.78
CA ILE A 137 -9.52 -11.36 -14.66
C ILE A 137 -8.32 -12.14 -15.21
N ALA A 138 -8.29 -13.44 -14.96
CA ALA A 138 -7.22 -14.31 -15.46
C ALA A 138 -7.34 -14.46 -16.98
N LEU A 139 -6.24 -14.28 -17.70
CA LEU A 139 -6.12 -14.56 -19.12
C LEU A 139 -5.29 -15.83 -19.34
N ARG A 140 -5.21 -16.31 -20.60
CA ARG A 140 -4.28 -17.41 -20.95
C ARG A 140 -2.83 -17.06 -20.58
N HIS A 141 -2.47 -15.78 -20.72
CA HIS A 141 -1.15 -15.23 -20.44
C HIS A 141 -1.34 -13.91 -19.70
N GLY A 142 -1.06 -13.89 -18.40
CA GLY A 142 -1.17 -12.69 -17.56
C GLY A 142 -2.58 -12.40 -17.06
N TRP A 143 -2.82 -11.14 -16.76
CA TRP A 143 -4.03 -10.66 -16.08
C TRP A 143 -4.58 -9.43 -16.78
N LEU A 144 -5.91 -9.35 -16.85
CA LEU A 144 -6.61 -8.12 -17.16
C LEU A 144 -7.03 -7.47 -15.83
N GLN A 145 -6.40 -6.34 -15.51
CA GLN A 145 -6.75 -5.52 -14.35
C GLN A 145 -7.64 -4.36 -14.82
N LYS A 146 -8.79 -4.19 -14.18
CA LYS A 146 -9.69 -3.06 -14.42
C LYS A 146 -9.87 -2.28 -13.13
N PHE A 147 -9.81 -0.96 -13.23
CA PHE A 147 -10.01 -0.04 -12.13
C PHE A 147 -11.44 0.53 -12.14
N PHE A 148 -11.96 0.79 -10.95
CA PHE A 148 -13.29 1.35 -10.73
C PHE A 148 -13.27 2.30 -9.54
N MET A 149 -14.17 3.28 -9.58
CA MET A 149 -14.43 4.20 -8.48
C MET A 149 -15.88 4.08 -8.05
N CYS A 150 -16.10 4.03 -6.74
CA CYS A 150 -17.42 4.21 -6.16
C CYS A 150 -17.90 5.64 -6.37
N ASN A 151 -19.20 5.79 -6.64
CA ASN A 151 -19.80 7.11 -6.87
C ASN A 151 -20.14 7.80 -5.55
N GLY A 152 -19.98 9.13 -5.50
CA GLY A 152 -20.31 9.93 -4.32
C GLY A 152 -19.43 9.59 -3.11
N ASN A 153 -19.98 9.68 -1.90
CA ASN A 153 -19.27 9.39 -0.65
C ASN A 153 -19.42 7.92 -0.22
N THR A 154 -19.44 7.00 -1.18
CA THR A 154 -19.55 5.56 -0.91
C THR A 154 -18.19 4.88 -1.04
N PHE A 155 -18.06 3.74 -0.38
CA PHE A 155 -16.82 2.99 -0.30
C PHE A 155 -17.11 1.53 -0.67
N PHE A 156 -16.12 0.86 -1.27
CA PHE A 156 -16.30 -0.51 -1.74
C PHE A 156 -16.28 -1.47 -0.56
N ASN A 157 -17.43 -2.08 -0.29
CA ASN A 157 -17.52 -3.19 0.65
C ASN A 157 -17.10 -4.47 -0.06
N GLU A 158 -15.92 -4.98 0.28
CA GLU A 158 -15.36 -6.17 -0.37
C GLU A 158 -16.16 -7.44 -0.07
N ARG A 159 -16.80 -7.54 1.11
CA ARG A 159 -17.61 -8.68 1.52
C ARG A 159 -18.94 -8.78 0.76
N LYS A 160 -19.59 -7.63 0.51
CA LYS A 160 -20.86 -7.56 -0.23
C LYS A 160 -20.68 -7.32 -1.72
N HIS A 161 -19.47 -6.94 -2.16
CA HIS A 161 -19.15 -6.52 -3.52
C HIS A 161 -20.04 -5.36 -4.03
N ILE A 162 -20.35 -4.40 -3.16
CA ILE A 162 -21.12 -3.20 -3.50
C ILE A 162 -20.45 -1.95 -2.95
N CYS A 163 -20.67 -0.81 -3.60
CA CYS A 163 -20.36 0.49 -3.02
C CYS A 163 -21.49 0.86 -2.04
N GLU A 164 -21.16 1.08 -0.77
CA GLU A 164 -22.13 1.50 0.24
C GLU A 164 -21.55 2.60 1.13
N ASP A 165 -22.43 3.32 1.82
CA ASP A 165 -22.02 4.30 2.81
C ASP A 165 -21.61 3.56 4.10
N PRO A 166 -20.33 3.61 4.52
CA PRO A 166 -19.88 2.98 5.75
C PRO A 166 -20.57 3.56 7.00
N CYS A 167 -21.16 4.76 6.93
CA CYS A 167 -21.90 5.37 8.05
C CYS A 167 -23.16 4.60 8.45
N ILE A 168 -23.63 3.63 7.64
CA ILE A 168 -24.67 2.70 8.08
C ILE A 168 -24.24 1.84 9.27
N TYR A 169 -22.93 1.70 9.48
CA TYR A 169 -22.32 1.00 10.61
C TYR A 169 -21.90 1.97 11.73
N LYS A 170 -22.49 3.15 11.79
CA LYS A 170 -22.18 4.13 12.84
C LYS A 170 -22.34 3.49 14.22
N PHE A 171 -21.25 3.51 14.98
CA PHE A 171 -21.21 3.07 16.36
C PHE A 171 -21.86 4.12 17.28
N MET A 172 -22.51 3.67 18.35
CA MET A 172 -23.08 4.54 19.40
C MET A 172 -22.76 3.92 20.77
N CYS A 173 -22.41 4.77 21.74
CA CYS A 173 -22.17 4.32 23.11
C CYS A 173 -23.46 3.97 23.85
N ASP A 174 -23.60 2.70 24.25
CA ASP A 174 -24.67 2.25 25.14
C ASP A 174 -24.26 2.30 26.63
N SER A 175 -22.96 2.13 26.92
CA SER A 175 -22.39 2.18 28.26
C SER A 175 -20.92 2.62 28.22
N GLU A 176 -20.35 2.96 29.37
CA GLU A 176 -18.90 3.16 29.47
C GLU A 176 -18.15 1.85 29.15
N GLY A 177 -16.96 1.99 28.56
CA GLY A 177 -16.13 0.85 28.19
C GLY A 177 -15.50 1.01 26.81
N ARG A 178 -14.79 -0.03 26.36
CA ARG A 178 -14.14 -0.09 25.05
C ARG A 178 -14.78 -1.14 24.17
N PHE A 179 -15.04 -0.79 22.91
CA PHE A 179 -15.83 -1.58 21.98
C PHE A 179 -15.15 -1.63 20.61
N PRO A 180 -15.27 -2.74 19.86
CA PRO A 180 -14.71 -2.86 18.52
C PRO A 180 -15.30 -1.80 17.58
N ASP A 181 -14.50 -1.30 16.64
CA ASP A 181 -15.02 -0.56 15.50
C ASP A 181 -15.69 -1.56 14.54
N PRO A 182 -16.99 -1.40 14.20
CA PRO A 182 -17.70 -2.31 13.32
C PRO A 182 -17.18 -2.30 11.88
N VAL A 183 -16.44 -1.25 11.49
CA VAL A 183 -15.96 -1.01 10.12
C VAL A 183 -14.50 -1.36 9.94
N ASN A 184 -13.68 -1.30 10.99
CA ASN A 184 -12.24 -1.53 10.90
C ASN A 184 -11.69 -2.31 12.11
N LYS A 185 -11.17 -3.52 11.88
CA LYS A 185 -10.62 -4.41 12.92
C LYS A 185 -9.44 -3.86 13.69
N GLN A 186 -8.72 -2.87 13.14
CA GLN A 186 -7.60 -2.22 13.82
C GLN A 186 -8.06 -1.06 14.70
N ARG A 187 -9.34 -0.67 14.65
CA ARG A 187 -9.89 0.44 15.42
C ARG A 187 -10.82 -0.03 16.53
N TYR A 188 -11.00 0.83 17.52
CA TYR A 188 -11.95 0.64 18.61
C TYR A 188 -12.46 1.99 19.10
N PHE A 189 -13.62 1.98 19.74
CA PHE A 189 -14.21 3.13 20.41
C PHE A 189 -14.05 2.99 21.92
N GLU A 190 -13.70 4.08 22.59
CA GLU A 190 -13.81 4.22 24.05
C GLU A 190 -14.98 5.13 24.37
N CYS A 191 -15.91 4.60 25.15
CA CYS A 191 -17.07 5.27 25.70
C CYS A 191 -16.78 5.66 27.14
N TYR A 192 -16.94 6.94 27.46
CA TYR A 192 -16.75 7.46 28.82
C TYR A 192 -17.80 8.51 29.14
N LEU A 193 -18.11 8.66 30.43
CA LEU A 193 -19.05 9.67 30.90
C LEU A 193 -18.35 11.02 31.08
N GLU A 194 -18.83 12.04 30.39
CA GLU A 194 -18.39 13.42 30.58
C GLU A 194 -19.61 14.31 30.83
N SER A 195 -19.66 14.98 31.98
CA SER A 195 -20.77 15.85 32.38
C SER A 195 -22.15 15.16 32.31
N GLY A 196 -22.22 13.86 32.60
CA GLY A 196 -23.47 13.08 32.56
C GLY A 196 -23.91 12.65 31.16
N GLN A 197 -23.11 12.91 30.12
CA GLN A 197 -23.34 12.44 28.76
C GLN A 197 -22.29 11.39 28.40
N LEU A 198 -22.71 10.28 27.79
CA LEU A 198 -21.79 9.32 27.19
C LEU A 198 -21.18 9.94 25.94
N LYS A 199 -19.85 10.03 25.92
CA LYS A 199 -19.08 10.45 24.75
C LYS A 199 -18.28 9.28 24.21
N GLU A 200 -18.09 9.30 22.90
CA GLU A 200 -17.29 8.32 22.16
C GLU A 200 -16.00 8.97 21.67
N MET A 201 -14.89 8.25 21.81
CA MET A 201 -13.61 8.59 21.20
C MET A 201 -13.10 7.38 20.41
N ARG A 202 -12.53 7.63 19.23
CA ARG A 202 -12.03 6.58 18.33
C ARG A 202 -10.52 6.45 18.46
N TYR A 203 -10.04 5.21 18.54
CA TYR A 203 -8.62 4.86 18.66
C TYR A 203 -8.22 3.81 17.61
N GLN A 204 -6.93 3.80 17.26
CA GLN A 204 -6.30 2.82 16.37
C GLN A 204 -5.30 1.99 17.17
N CYS A 205 -5.35 0.68 17.05
CA CYS A 205 -4.30 -0.22 17.53
C CYS A 205 -2.98 0.04 16.78
N PRO A 206 -1.83 -0.30 17.39
CA PRO A 206 -0.53 -0.23 16.71
C PRO A 206 -0.50 -0.98 15.37
N GLN A 207 0.43 -0.64 14.48
CA GLN A 207 0.61 -1.38 13.23
C GLN A 207 0.90 -2.85 13.51
N GLY A 208 0.22 -3.75 12.77
CA GLY A 208 0.31 -5.21 12.98
C GLY A 208 -0.54 -5.75 14.14
N TYR A 209 -1.32 -4.91 14.81
CA TYR A 209 -2.24 -5.33 15.88
C TYR A 209 -3.70 -5.11 15.48
N THR A 210 -4.61 -5.93 15.98
CA THR A 210 -6.06 -5.85 15.80
C THR A 210 -6.78 -5.82 17.15
N TRP A 211 -7.99 -5.29 17.18
CA TRP A 211 -8.80 -5.25 18.38
C TRP A 211 -9.39 -6.63 18.72
N TYR A 212 -9.16 -7.09 19.94
CA TYR A 212 -9.73 -8.32 20.49
C TYR A 212 -10.72 -8.00 21.60
N ASN A 213 -11.95 -8.49 21.44
CA ASN A 213 -13.00 -8.37 22.44
C ASN A 213 -12.79 -9.40 23.56
N VAL A 214 -12.56 -8.93 24.79
CA VAL A 214 -12.40 -9.79 25.97
C VAL A 214 -13.75 -10.05 26.64
N SER A 215 -14.53 -8.99 26.83
CA SER A 215 -15.90 -9.03 27.35
C SER A 215 -16.61 -7.73 26.98
N THR A 216 -17.92 -7.63 27.23
CA THR A 216 -18.67 -6.40 26.97
C THR A 216 -18.01 -5.19 27.63
N GLY A 217 -17.65 -4.18 26.82
CA GLY A 217 -16.98 -2.97 27.27
C GLY A 217 -15.50 -3.13 27.62
N VAL A 218 -14.88 -4.28 27.34
CA VAL A 218 -13.46 -4.54 27.62
C VAL A 218 -12.81 -5.24 26.43
N GLY A 219 -11.73 -4.66 25.92
CA GLY A 219 -10.90 -5.32 24.91
C GLY A 219 -9.48 -4.79 24.91
N LYS A 220 -8.67 -5.40 24.05
CA LYS A 220 -7.23 -5.13 23.95
C LYS A 220 -6.76 -5.30 22.52
N CYS A 221 -5.70 -4.59 22.15
CA CYS A 221 -5.00 -4.84 20.89
C CYS A 221 -4.16 -6.13 21.01
N VAL A 222 -4.28 -7.04 20.05
CA VAL A 222 -3.49 -8.28 19.93
C VAL A 222 -2.81 -8.34 18.58
N GLU A 223 -1.71 -9.08 18.46
CA GLU A 223 -1.02 -9.26 17.16
C GLU A 223 -1.97 -9.88 16.13
N ASP A 224 -1.93 -9.37 14.89
CA ASP A 224 -2.72 -9.90 13.78
C ASP A 224 -2.06 -11.17 13.22
N TYR A 225 -2.48 -12.33 13.72
CA TYR A 225 -2.02 -13.61 13.18
C TYR A 225 -2.67 -13.98 11.83
N GLY A 226 -3.50 -13.11 11.24
CA GLY A 226 -4.17 -13.37 9.96
C GLY A 226 -5.23 -14.48 10.01
N ILE A 227 -5.63 -14.90 11.22
CA ILE A 227 -6.60 -15.99 11.46
C ILE A 227 -7.98 -15.42 11.82
N SER A 228 -8.17 -14.10 11.86
CA SER A 228 -9.50 -13.53 12.12
C SER A 228 -10.41 -13.81 10.93
N ARG A 229 -11.29 -14.80 11.09
CA ARG A 229 -12.40 -15.13 10.17
C ARG A 229 -13.46 -14.03 10.05
N ASP A 230 -13.28 -12.93 10.76
CA ASP A 230 -14.21 -11.81 10.79
C ASP A 230 -13.68 -10.71 9.86
N ASP A 231 -13.99 -10.86 8.58
CA ASP A 231 -13.87 -9.82 7.54
C ASP A 231 -14.83 -8.68 7.92
N HIS A 232 -14.32 -7.57 8.48
CA HIS A 232 -15.11 -6.34 8.51
C HIS A 232 -15.11 -5.72 7.12
N ASN A 233 -16.18 -4.98 6.83
CA ASN A 233 -16.56 -4.60 5.47
C ASN A 233 -15.50 -3.74 4.73
N PHE A 234 -14.59 -3.08 5.46
CA PHE A 234 -13.62 -2.12 4.92
C PHE A 234 -12.20 -2.30 5.51
N ASP A 235 -11.86 -3.52 5.92
CA ASP A 235 -10.58 -3.82 6.61
C ASP A 235 -9.35 -3.75 5.71
N HIS A 236 -9.53 -3.98 4.40
CA HIS A 236 -8.42 -4.10 3.46
C HIS A 236 -8.07 -2.79 2.75
N CYS A 237 -8.55 -1.66 3.26
CA CYS A 237 -8.30 -0.34 2.69
C CYS A 237 -8.28 0.78 3.73
N SER A 238 -7.74 1.92 3.33
CA SER A 238 -7.68 3.12 4.16
C SER A 238 -8.94 3.98 3.98
N LEU A 239 -9.73 4.11 5.05
CA LEU A 239 -10.83 5.08 5.14
C LEU A 239 -10.30 6.47 5.54
N PRO A 240 -10.78 7.57 4.92
CA PRO A 240 -10.48 8.94 5.36
C PRO A 240 -10.80 9.15 6.83
N GLN A 241 -10.18 10.09 7.55
CA GLN A 241 -10.35 10.21 9.01
C GLN A 241 -11.77 10.60 9.46
N ASP A 242 -12.43 11.48 8.70
CA ASP A 242 -13.76 12.04 9.01
C ASP A 242 -14.87 11.52 8.09
N TRP A 243 -14.76 10.27 7.66
CA TRP A 243 -15.71 9.62 6.76
C TRP A 243 -17.15 9.56 7.32
N CYS A 244 -17.34 9.69 8.64
CA CYS A 244 -18.62 10.02 9.26
C CYS A 244 -18.45 11.18 10.26
N PRO A 245 -18.76 12.42 9.87
CA PRO A 245 -18.71 13.54 10.80
C PRO A 245 -19.84 13.44 11.83
N SER A 246 -19.52 13.63 13.11
CA SER A 246 -20.48 13.55 14.22
C SER A 246 -21.42 14.76 14.32
N ASN A 247 -21.37 15.73 13.40
CA ASN A 247 -22.12 16.98 13.50
C ASN A 247 -23.38 17.03 12.63
N GLY A 248 -24.52 16.79 13.27
CA GLY A 248 -25.83 17.31 12.85
C GLY A 248 -26.89 16.24 12.62
N ILE A 249 -27.71 16.00 13.64
CA ILE A 249 -29.08 15.43 13.55
C ILE A 249 -29.15 14.23 12.59
N GLY A 250 -28.78 13.05 13.09
CA GLY A 250 -29.29 11.81 12.48
C GLY A 250 -30.83 11.88 12.45
N PRO A 251 -31.50 11.31 11.44
CA PRO A 251 -32.95 11.26 11.44
C PRO A 251 -33.37 10.64 12.77
N THR A 252 -34.22 11.36 13.50
CA THR A 252 -34.86 10.84 14.70
C THR A 252 -35.73 9.68 14.26
N VAL A 253 -35.15 8.48 14.22
CA VAL A 253 -35.92 7.24 14.14
C VAL A 253 -36.59 7.12 15.50
N ARG A 254 -37.79 7.71 15.60
CA ARG A 254 -38.74 7.37 16.65
C ARG A 254 -38.85 5.84 16.68
N GLY A 255 -38.72 5.31 17.89
CA GLY A 255 -38.45 3.91 18.15
C GLY A 255 -39.22 2.92 17.30
N ILE A 256 -38.52 1.88 16.88
CA ILE A 256 -39.13 0.62 16.46
C ILE A 256 -38.69 -0.42 17.51
N PRO A 257 -39.61 -1.11 18.19
CA PRO A 257 -39.27 -2.04 19.26
C PRO A 257 -38.54 -3.27 18.72
N ARG A 258 -37.71 -3.87 19.59
CA ARG A 258 -37.11 -5.18 19.38
C ARG A 258 -38.19 -6.21 19.07
N THR A 259 -38.18 -6.76 17.87
CA THR A 259 -38.48 -8.17 17.53
C THR A 259 -38.67 -8.25 16.01
N PHE A 260 -37.68 -8.74 15.25
CA PHE A 260 -37.96 -9.43 13.99
C PHE A 260 -36.78 -10.34 13.65
N ARG A 261 -37.05 -11.65 13.65
CA ARG A 261 -36.23 -12.68 13.01
C ARG A 261 -36.27 -12.43 11.50
N PRO A 262 -35.15 -12.54 10.76
CA PRO A 262 -35.22 -12.59 9.32
C PRO A 262 -35.54 -14.03 8.89
N GLU A 263 -36.70 -14.21 8.27
CA GLU A 263 -36.97 -15.32 7.36
C GLU A 263 -36.15 -15.12 6.07
N TYR A 264 -35.63 -16.23 5.55
CA TYR A 264 -34.90 -16.34 4.29
C TYR A 264 -35.88 -16.33 3.11
N GLU A 265 -35.67 -15.43 2.16
CA GLU A 265 -36.08 -15.45 0.73
C GLU A 265 -35.24 -14.33 0.08
N GLY A 266 -34.45 -14.48 -0.98
CA GLY A 266 -34.62 -15.18 -2.25
C GLY A 266 -34.25 -14.17 -3.36
N ASP A 267 -33.01 -14.25 -3.86
CA ASP A 267 -32.40 -13.66 -5.07
C ASP A 267 -32.92 -12.35 -5.70
N ASN A 268 -32.05 -11.32 -5.71
CA ASN A 268 -31.80 -10.53 -6.92
C ASN A 268 -30.41 -9.87 -6.86
N ILE A 269 -29.48 -10.37 -7.68
CA ILE A 269 -28.11 -9.85 -7.79
C ILE A 269 -28.17 -8.52 -8.55
N GLN A 270 -28.24 -7.41 -7.83
CA GLN A 270 -27.98 -6.08 -8.40
C GLN A 270 -26.47 -5.84 -8.42
N THR A 271 -25.89 -5.95 -9.61
CA THR A 271 -24.52 -5.53 -9.90
C THR A 271 -24.36 -4.03 -9.68
N ALA A 272 -23.31 -3.64 -8.95
CA ALA A 272 -23.01 -2.25 -8.61
C ALA A 272 -22.91 -1.34 -9.85
N SER A 273 -23.57 -0.18 -9.80
CA SER A 273 -23.40 0.89 -10.79
C SER A 273 -22.15 1.71 -10.44
N ALA A 274 -21.10 1.60 -11.25
CA ALA A 274 -19.86 2.38 -11.13
C ALA A 274 -19.63 3.21 -12.40
N SER A 275 -19.00 4.39 -12.26
CA SER A 275 -18.49 5.14 -13.41
C SER A 275 -17.24 4.44 -13.95
N GLN A 276 -17.24 4.11 -15.24
CA GLN A 276 -16.11 3.45 -15.91
C GLN A 276 -15.14 4.50 -16.47
N ASP A 277 -14.02 4.74 -15.78
CA ASP A 277 -12.86 5.34 -16.43
C ASP A 277 -11.99 4.19 -16.97
N LEU A 278 -12.16 3.91 -18.27
CA LEU A 278 -11.51 2.79 -18.97
C LEU A 278 -10.00 3.02 -19.16
N ASN A 279 -9.22 2.87 -18.09
CA ASN A 279 -7.78 2.58 -18.20
C ASN A 279 -7.60 1.06 -18.19
N VAL A 280 -7.66 0.46 -19.39
CA VAL A 280 -7.39 -0.97 -19.58
C VAL A 280 -5.88 -1.18 -19.62
N ILE A 281 -5.31 -1.65 -18.52
CA ILE A 281 -3.87 -1.98 -18.46
C ILE A 281 -3.70 -3.46 -18.83
N TRP A 282 -3.07 -3.69 -19.97
CA TRP A 282 -2.71 -5.03 -20.43
C TRP A 282 -1.40 -5.47 -19.77
N VAL A 283 -1.50 -6.36 -18.78
CA VAL A 283 -0.34 -7.08 -18.24
C VAL A 283 -0.11 -8.30 -19.13
N GLY A 284 0.65 -8.10 -20.21
CA GLY A 284 1.13 -9.19 -21.04
C GLY A 284 2.06 -10.13 -20.25
N SER A 285 2.36 -11.30 -20.80
CA SER A 285 3.53 -12.05 -20.36
C SER A 285 4.33 -12.41 -21.59
N LYS A 286 5.50 -11.80 -21.77
CA LYS A 286 6.55 -12.41 -22.59
C LYS A 286 7.64 -12.95 -21.68
N SER A 287 7.44 -14.19 -21.26
CA SER A 287 8.56 -15.09 -20.99
C SER A 287 9.11 -15.53 -22.35
N LYS A 288 10.38 -15.22 -22.62
CA LYS A 288 11.28 -16.00 -23.46
C LYS A 288 12.72 -15.54 -23.21
N ASN A 289 13.50 -16.46 -22.61
CA ASN A 289 14.95 -16.58 -22.48
C ASN A 289 15.76 -15.34 -22.11
#